data_AF-A0A0F8YX40-F1
#
_entry.id   AF-A0A0F8YX40-F1
#
_cell.length_a   1.000
_cell.length_b   1.000
_cell.length_c   1.000
_cell.angle_alpha   90.00
_cell.angle_beta   90.00
_cell.angle_gamma   90.00
#
_symmetry.space_group_name_H-M   'P 1'
#
loop_
_entity.id
_entity.type
_entity.pdbx_description
1 polymer ?
#
loop_
_entity_poly.entity_id
_entity_poly.type
_entity_poly.pdbx_seq_one_letter_code
_entity_poly.pdbx_strand_id
1 'polypeptide(L)'
;TTQARVKYNNRKSEILLVDAERISTLANLCRSALYPQQRLADAWEKVMFNQFHDILPGSSIKSVYQDSEEDYTWIRKIGEDIIKGSLDKISSQVDTSGVAGQPVVVFNSLSWPREAIVSIPAFLSRDYVVRDSEGNKCLFQKIEEKDFASKEEKSLLLCKAKLPSFGYTTLFIEERNEAKPKIGEQNKGLLKVGKYSLENEFFEVHINPTSGNLVSIYDKRKEREVLASEGNQLQILEEDKSRNDAWNIAYTGREWFLDKVENIEVIEEGPLRGVIRVWRSFLGDTKLNVFWDAPARDYPSSSFVQDIILYEGLPRIDFVTQVDWWEDNKLLKVAFPVRAKGKYATYEIPFGSILR
;
A
#
# COMPACT_ATOMS: atom_id res chain seq x y z
N THR A 1 13.47 -12.38 6.40
CA THR A 1 12.36 -13.36 6.47
C THR A 1 12.36 -14.13 5.18
N THR A 2 12.14 -15.44 5.22
CA THR A 2 12.07 -16.29 4.02
C THR A 2 10.68 -16.19 3.40
N GLN A 3 10.54 -16.45 2.10
CA GLN A 3 9.25 -16.54 1.40
C GLN A 3 8.27 -15.39 1.74
N ALA A 4 8.73 -14.14 1.70
CA ALA A 4 7.93 -12.97 2.09
C ALA A 4 6.59 -12.87 1.34
N ARG A 5 6.55 -13.33 0.09
CA ARG A 5 5.33 -13.38 -0.74
C ARG A 5 4.24 -14.27 -0.14
N VAL A 6 4.58 -15.42 0.45
CA VAL A 6 3.63 -16.32 1.12
C VAL A 6 2.98 -15.62 2.32
N LYS A 7 3.79 -14.92 3.14
CA LYS A 7 3.27 -14.17 4.30
C LYS A 7 2.38 -13.02 3.86
N TYR A 8 2.77 -12.31 2.80
CA TYR A 8 1.97 -11.25 2.20
C TYR A 8 0.62 -11.78 1.71
N ASN A 9 0.63 -12.86 0.93
CA ASN A 9 -0.59 -13.47 0.39
C ASN A 9 -1.49 -13.99 1.52
N ASN A 10 -0.94 -14.67 2.54
CA ASN A 10 -1.71 -15.09 3.71
C ASN A 10 -2.44 -13.91 4.36
N ARG A 11 -1.71 -12.84 4.70
CA ARG A 11 -2.30 -11.67 5.37
C ARG A 11 -3.37 -10.99 4.51
N LYS A 12 -3.15 -10.91 3.20
CA LYS A 12 -4.13 -10.33 2.27
C LYS A 12 -5.38 -11.21 2.15
N SER A 13 -5.23 -12.53 2.12
CA SER A 13 -6.34 -13.47 2.11
C SER A 13 -7.16 -13.44 3.41
N GLU A 14 -6.52 -13.35 4.58
CA GLU A 14 -7.22 -13.17 5.86
C GLU A 14 -8.13 -11.92 5.84
N ILE A 15 -7.58 -10.78 5.43
CA ILE A 15 -8.33 -9.53 5.35
C ILE A 15 -9.47 -9.65 4.33
N LEU A 16 -9.16 -10.17 3.15
CA LEU A 16 -10.12 -10.31 2.05
C LEU A 16 -11.31 -11.19 2.43
N LEU A 17 -11.07 -12.36 3.03
CA LEU A 17 -12.13 -13.30 3.38
C LEU A 17 -12.98 -12.77 4.54
N VAL A 18 -12.38 -12.08 5.52
CA VAL A 18 -13.14 -11.39 6.56
C VAL A 18 -14.03 -10.28 5.97
N ASP A 19 -13.52 -9.51 5.01
CA ASP A 19 -14.34 -8.51 4.32
C ASP A 19 -15.44 -9.17 3.47
N ALA A 20 -15.15 -10.29 2.81
CA ALA A 20 -16.13 -11.06 2.04
C ALA A 20 -17.27 -11.60 2.92
N GLU A 21 -16.97 -12.14 4.09
CA GLU A 21 -17.96 -12.57 5.09
C GLU A 21 -18.84 -11.40 5.54
N ARG A 22 -18.22 -10.28 5.93
CA ARG A 22 -18.94 -9.09 6.41
C ARG A 22 -19.91 -8.55 5.36
N ILE A 23 -19.41 -8.33 4.15
CA ILE A 23 -20.19 -7.70 3.09
C ILE A 23 -21.28 -8.64 2.56
N SER A 24 -21.00 -9.95 2.43
CA SER A 24 -22.03 -10.92 2.05
C SER A 24 -23.08 -11.15 3.15
N THR A 25 -22.71 -11.03 4.43
CA THR A 25 -23.66 -11.01 5.55
C THR A 25 -24.61 -9.82 5.44
N LEU A 26 -24.09 -8.62 5.17
CA LEU A 26 -24.91 -7.43 4.97
C LEU A 26 -25.85 -7.60 3.77
N ALA A 27 -25.37 -8.10 2.64
CA ALA A 27 -26.21 -8.39 1.48
C ALA A 27 -27.33 -9.39 1.79
N ASN A 28 -27.06 -10.40 2.63
CA ASN A 28 -28.06 -11.37 3.07
C ASN A 28 -29.09 -10.76 4.04
N LEU A 29 -28.66 -9.93 4.99
CA LEU A 29 -29.56 -9.22 5.91
C LEU A 29 -30.48 -8.22 5.19
N CYS A 30 -29.95 -7.54 4.17
CA CYS A 30 -30.73 -6.68 3.28
C CYS A 30 -31.59 -7.48 2.28
N ARG A 31 -31.69 -8.82 2.41
CA ARG A 31 -32.45 -9.72 1.52
C ARG A 31 -32.08 -9.56 0.03
N SER A 32 -30.83 -9.19 -0.23
CA SER A 32 -30.32 -8.81 -1.54
C SER A 32 -29.59 -9.96 -2.24
N ALA A 33 -29.01 -10.89 -1.47
CA ALA A 33 -28.33 -12.09 -1.93
C ALA A 33 -28.35 -13.18 -0.84
N LEU A 34 -28.18 -14.44 -1.21
CA LEU A 34 -27.96 -15.52 -0.22
C LEU A 34 -26.49 -15.51 0.26
N TYR A 35 -26.28 -15.86 1.52
CA TYR A 35 -24.93 -15.99 2.08
C TYR A 35 -24.13 -17.13 1.43
N PRO A 36 -22.94 -16.89 0.86
CA PRO A 36 -22.17 -17.87 0.10
C PRO A 36 -21.35 -18.83 0.99
N GLN A 37 -22.02 -19.53 1.91
CA GLN A 37 -21.42 -20.36 2.95
C GLN A 37 -20.33 -21.31 2.43
N GLN A 38 -20.64 -22.15 1.42
CA GLN A 38 -19.71 -23.17 0.95
C GLN A 38 -18.47 -22.55 0.31
N ARG A 39 -18.64 -21.50 -0.51
CA ARG A 39 -17.52 -20.84 -1.19
C ARG A 39 -16.55 -20.20 -0.21
N LEU A 40 -17.07 -19.64 0.89
CA LEU A 40 -16.25 -19.08 1.97
C LEU A 40 -15.54 -20.17 2.75
N ALA A 41 -16.22 -21.28 3.06
CA ALA A 41 -15.63 -22.42 3.74
C ALA A 41 -14.44 -23.00 2.94
N ASP A 42 -14.63 -23.27 1.64
CA ASP A 42 -13.58 -23.78 0.77
C ASP A 42 -12.36 -22.83 0.70
N ALA A 43 -12.60 -21.51 0.70
CA ALA A 43 -11.55 -20.49 0.72
C ALA A 43 -10.79 -20.43 2.03
N TRP A 44 -11.49 -20.48 3.17
CA TRP A 44 -10.85 -20.53 4.48
C TRP A 44 -10.06 -21.81 4.71
N GLU A 45 -10.55 -22.95 4.26
CA GLU A 45 -9.82 -24.22 4.35
C GLU A 45 -8.48 -24.13 3.63
N LYS A 46 -8.42 -23.52 2.43
CA LYS A 46 -7.15 -23.29 1.73
C LYS A 46 -6.23 -22.29 2.43
N VAL A 47 -6.78 -21.23 3.02
CA VAL A 47 -5.97 -20.31 3.85
C VAL A 47 -5.34 -21.08 5.01
N MET A 48 -6.15 -21.80 5.79
CA MET A 48 -5.67 -22.57 6.95
C MET A 48 -4.68 -23.68 6.55
N PHE A 49 -4.88 -24.33 5.41
CA PHE A 49 -3.92 -25.29 4.88
C PHE A 49 -2.55 -24.64 4.63
N ASN A 50 -2.53 -23.47 3.99
CA ASN A 50 -1.29 -22.73 3.73
C ASN A 50 -0.68 -22.08 5.00
N GLN A 51 -1.41 -22.05 6.11
CA GLN A 51 -0.90 -21.64 7.43
C GLN A 51 -0.14 -22.75 8.16
N PHE A 52 -0.01 -23.94 7.56
CA PHE A 52 0.82 -25.00 8.11
C PHE A 52 2.24 -24.51 8.41
N HIS A 53 2.82 -24.99 9.53
CA HIS A 53 4.06 -24.46 10.08
C HIS A 53 5.30 -24.65 9.19
N ASP A 54 5.23 -25.52 8.17
CA ASP A 54 6.30 -25.61 7.18
C ASP A 54 6.04 -24.75 5.92
N ILE A 55 4.80 -24.35 5.67
CA ILE A 55 4.42 -23.53 4.51
C ILE A 55 4.55 -22.06 4.85
N LEU A 56 3.74 -21.58 5.81
CA LEU A 56 3.69 -20.15 6.12
C LEU A 56 5.03 -19.62 6.63
N PRO A 57 5.72 -20.26 7.59
CA PRO A 57 7.08 -19.88 8.00
C PRO A 57 8.12 -19.97 6.89
N GLY A 58 7.91 -20.77 5.85
CA GLY A 58 8.79 -20.81 4.68
C GLY A 58 9.94 -21.83 4.78
N SER A 59 9.71 -22.99 5.39
CA SER A 59 10.67 -24.09 5.54
C SER A 59 10.45 -25.29 4.59
N SER A 60 9.41 -25.25 3.75
CA SER A 60 9.14 -26.24 2.70
C SER A 60 10.01 -26.08 1.45
N ILE A 61 9.93 -27.08 0.55
CA ILE A 61 10.56 -27.08 -0.77
C ILE A 61 9.83 -26.20 -1.78
N LYS A 62 10.49 -25.87 -2.90
CA LYS A 62 9.98 -24.97 -3.95
C LYS A 62 8.57 -25.32 -4.45
N SER A 63 8.26 -26.59 -4.70
CA SER A 63 6.98 -27.01 -5.27
C SER A 63 5.79 -26.63 -4.38
N VAL A 64 5.97 -26.74 -3.06
CA VAL A 64 4.93 -26.36 -2.08
C VAL A 64 4.55 -24.90 -2.20
N TYR A 65 5.50 -24.00 -2.51
CA TYR A 65 5.19 -22.58 -2.70
C TYR A 65 4.56 -22.27 -4.06
N GLN A 66 4.79 -23.12 -5.07
CA GLN A 66 4.09 -23.00 -6.35
C GLN A 66 2.61 -23.34 -6.16
N ASP A 67 2.33 -24.45 -5.47
CA ASP A 67 0.96 -24.85 -5.11
C ASP A 67 0.29 -23.79 -4.22
N SER A 68 1.03 -23.26 -3.24
CA SER A 68 0.55 -22.18 -2.36
C SER A 68 0.16 -20.92 -3.12
N GLU A 69 0.94 -20.52 -4.13
CA GLU A 69 0.64 -19.34 -4.96
C GLU A 69 -0.63 -19.56 -5.80
N GLU A 70 -0.84 -20.77 -6.32
CA GLU A 70 -2.08 -21.13 -7.04
C GLU A 70 -3.30 -21.06 -6.11
N ASP A 71 -3.18 -21.61 -4.91
CA ASP A 71 -4.22 -21.52 -3.88
C ASP A 71 -4.56 -20.06 -3.54
N TYR A 72 -3.56 -19.22 -3.28
CA TYR A 72 -3.79 -17.81 -2.97
C TYR A 72 -4.40 -17.04 -4.15
N THR A 73 -4.02 -17.37 -5.38
CA THR A 73 -4.64 -16.80 -6.59
C THR A 73 -6.13 -17.15 -6.66
N TRP A 74 -6.47 -18.41 -6.39
CA TRP A 74 -7.87 -18.86 -6.34
C TRP A 74 -8.65 -18.22 -5.19
N ILE A 75 -8.09 -18.18 -3.97
CA ILE A 75 -8.70 -17.52 -2.80
C ILE A 75 -8.99 -16.05 -3.11
N ARG A 76 -8.04 -15.34 -3.72
CA ARG A 76 -8.21 -13.93 -4.11
C ARG A 76 -9.41 -13.76 -5.03
N LYS A 77 -9.47 -14.56 -6.10
CA LYS A 77 -10.59 -14.52 -7.04
C LYS A 77 -11.93 -14.78 -6.36
N ILE A 78 -12.03 -15.81 -5.52
CA ILE A 78 -13.27 -16.15 -4.82
C ILE A 78 -13.72 -15.02 -3.88
N GLY A 79 -12.80 -14.48 -3.08
CA GLY A 79 -13.11 -13.39 -2.15
C GLY A 79 -13.54 -12.11 -2.88
N GLU A 80 -12.81 -11.72 -3.93
CA GLU A 80 -13.16 -10.55 -4.77
C GLU A 80 -14.53 -10.73 -5.46
N ASP A 81 -14.81 -11.91 -6.02
CA ASP A 81 -16.10 -12.22 -6.63
C ASP A 81 -17.26 -12.13 -5.63
N ILE A 82 -17.08 -12.63 -4.41
CA ILE A 82 -18.09 -12.58 -3.34
C ILE A 82 -18.33 -11.13 -2.92
N ILE A 83 -17.28 -10.35 -2.68
CA ILE A 83 -17.38 -8.95 -2.30
C ILE A 83 -18.09 -8.17 -3.41
N LYS A 84 -17.61 -8.27 -4.65
CA LYS A 84 -18.19 -7.56 -5.78
C LYS A 84 -19.66 -7.90 -5.97
N GLY A 85 -20.01 -9.19 -6.02
CA GLY A 85 -21.40 -9.61 -6.19
C GLY A 85 -22.31 -9.13 -5.05
N SER A 86 -21.79 -9.08 -3.82
CA SER A 86 -22.54 -8.57 -2.67
C SER A 86 -22.70 -7.04 -2.71
N LEU A 87 -21.63 -6.30 -3.03
CA LEU A 87 -21.66 -4.85 -3.19
C LEU A 87 -22.59 -4.41 -4.32
N ASP A 88 -22.59 -5.10 -5.45
CA ASP A 88 -23.48 -4.81 -6.59
C ASP A 88 -24.96 -4.90 -6.16
N LYS A 89 -25.30 -5.91 -5.35
CA LYS A 89 -26.66 -6.13 -4.83
C LYS A 89 -27.09 -5.10 -3.79
N ILE A 90 -26.17 -4.70 -2.91
CA ILE A 90 -26.46 -3.65 -1.93
C ILE A 90 -26.60 -2.31 -2.66
N SER A 91 -25.67 -1.99 -3.56
CA SER A 91 -25.65 -0.73 -4.30
C SER A 91 -26.89 -0.53 -5.18
N SER A 92 -27.45 -1.61 -5.74
CA SER A 92 -28.68 -1.52 -6.56
C SER A 92 -29.93 -1.11 -5.78
N GLN A 93 -29.87 -1.08 -4.45
CA GLN A 93 -30.96 -0.65 -3.57
C GLN A 93 -30.72 0.73 -2.93
N VAL A 94 -29.56 1.33 -3.16
CA VAL A 94 -29.26 2.68 -2.67
C VAL A 94 -30.04 3.69 -3.50
N ASP A 95 -30.76 4.58 -2.82
CA ASP A 95 -31.37 5.72 -3.49
C ASP A 95 -30.27 6.69 -3.95
N THR A 96 -30.12 6.79 -5.27
CA THR A 96 -29.14 7.67 -5.92
C THR A 96 -29.81 8.84 -6.62
N SER A 97 -31.08 9.10 -6.34
CA SER A 97 -31.80 10.26 -6.85
C SER A 97 -31.46 11.54 -6.06
N GLY A 98 -31.73 12.70 -6.65
CA GLY A 98 -31.64 14.00 -5.96
C GLY A 98 -30.31 14.76 -6.07
N VAL A 99 -29.22 14.11 -6.49
CA VAL A 99 -27.92 14.78 -6.74
C VAL A 99 -27.44 14.47 -8.16
N ALA A 100 -26.94 15.49 -8.86
CA ALA A 100 -26.45 15.34 -10.22
C ALA A 100 -25.06 14.67 -10.27
N GLY A 101 -24.87 13.76 -11.23
CA GLY A 101 -23.62 13.04 -11.46
C GLY A 101 -23.81 11.53 -11.44
N GLN A 102 -22.80 10.78 -11.90
CA GLN A 102 -22.74 9.34 -11.76
C GLN A 102 -22.54 8.97 -10.28
N PRO A 103 -23.47 8.24 -9.65
CA PRO A 103 -23.30 7.81 -8.26
C PRO A 103 -22.21 6.74 -8.14
N VAL A 104 -21.41 6.86 -7.09
CA VAL A 104 -20.41 5.88 -6.65
C VAL A 104 -20.63 5.64 -5.17
N VAL A 105 -21.04 4.42 -4.83
CA VAL A 105 -21.28 4.01 -3.45
C VAL A 105 -19.97 3.50 -2.85
N VAL A 106 -19.53 4.13 -1.76
CA VAL A 106 -18.29 3.83 -1.07
C VAL A 106 -18.63 3.16 0.26
N PHE A 107 -18.21 1.91 0.44
CA PHE A 107 -18.49 1.11 1.63
C PHE A 107 -17.31 1.09 2.60
N ASN A 108 -17.62 1.02 3.90
CA ASN A 108 -16.66 0.77 4.96
C ASN A 108 -16.94 -0.58 5.63
N SER A 109 -16.02 -1.52 5.46
CA SER A 109 -16.11 -2.86 6.06
C SER A 109 -15.63 -2.92 7.52
N LEU A 110 -15.20 -1.79 8.10
CA LEU A 110 -14.71 -1.72 9.49
C LEU A 110 -15.84 -1.40 10.47
N SER A 111 -15.67 -1.87 11.71
CA SER A 111 -16.61 -1.67 12.82
C SER A 111 -16.48 -0.31 13.52
N TRP A 112 -15.82 0.66 12.88
CA TRP A 112 -15.69 2.03 13.36
C TRP A 112 -15.81 3.01 12.19
N PRO A 113 -16.30 4.24 12.44
CA PRO A 113 -16.34 5.27 11.42
C PRO A 113 -14.92 5.69 11.03
N ARG A 114 -14.74 6.10 9.77
CA ARG A 114 -13.46 6.61 9.28
C ARG A 114 -13.65 7.65 8.19
N GLU A 115 -12.69 8.55 8.08
CA GLU A 115 -12.48 9.30 6.85
C GLU A 115 -11.38 8.60 6.04
N ALA A 116 -11.58 8.51 4.73
CA ALA A 116 -10.63 7.87 3.83
C ALA A 116 -10.53 8.64 2.52
N ILE A 117 -9.33 8.67 1.95
CA ILE A 117 -9.15 9.04 0.55
C ILE A 117 -9.35 7.77 -0.27
N VAL A 118 -10.36 7.77 -1.13
CA VAL A 118 -10.72 6.66 -2.00
C VAL A 118 -10.37 7.00 -3.43
N SER A 119 -9.95 5.99 -4.20
CA SER A 119 -9.61 6.11 -5.61
C SER A 119 -10.72 5.54 -6.49
N ILE A 120 -11.20 6.33 -7.44
CA ILE A 120 -12.29 5.95 -8.35
C ILE A 120 -11.76 6.01 -9.79
N PRO A 121 -12.04 5.03 -10.67
CA PRO A 121 -11.67 5.12 -12.08
C PRO A 121 -12.19 6.42 -12.73
N ALA A 122 -11.35 7.07 -13.53
CA ALA A 122 -11.67 8.35 -14.17
C ALA A 122 -11.07 8.46 -15.57
N PHE A 123 -11.42 9.51 -16.32
CA PHE A 123 -10.84 9.87 -17.61
C PHE A 123 -10.10 11.21 -17.49
N LEU A 124 -8.79 11.23 -17.78
CA LEU A 124 -7.94 12.43 -17.60
C LEU A 124 -8.42 13.67 -18.36
N SER A 125 -9.03 13.46 -19.54
CA SER A 125 -9.42 14.53 -20.45
C SER A 125 -10.69 15.29 -20.03
N ARG A 126 -11.41 14.80 -19.02
CA ARG A 126 -12.65 15.42 -18.54
C ARG A 126 -12.41 16.17 -17.26
N ASP A 127 -13.12 17.27 -17.06
CA ASP A 127 -13.23 17.88 -15.74
C ASP A 127 -14.33 17.22 -14.93
N TYR A 128 -14.14 17.27 -13.62
CA TYR A 128 -15.01 16.61 -12.66
C TYR A 128 -15.50 17.63 -11.64
N VAL A 129 -16.76 17.50 -11.26
CA VAL A 129 -17.26 18.02 -9.99
C VAL A 129 -17.68 16.80 -9.17
N VAL A 130 -17.08 16.67 -7.99
CA VAL A 130 -17.45 15.61 -7.04
C VAL A 130 -18.35 16.22 -5.98
N ARG A 131 -19.45 15.54 -5.68
CA ARG A 131 -20.38 15.92 -4.61
C ARG A 131 -20.59 14.78 -3.62
N ASP A 132 -20.89 15.12 -2.38
CA ASP A 132 -21.36 14.16 -1.39
C ASP A 132 -22.87 13.88 -1.56
N SER A 133 -23.41 13.04 -0.68
CA SER A 133 -24.84 12.69 -0.65
C SER A 133 -25.78 13.84 -0.31
N GLU A 134 -25.25 14.96 0.20
CA GLU A 134 -26.01 16.18 0.48
C GLU A 134 -25.92 17.19 -0.68
N GLY A 135 -25.14 16.88 -1.73
CA GLY A 135 -24.92 17.74 -2.89
C GLY A 135 -23.80 18.77 -2.72
N ASN A 136 -23.10 18.77 -1.57
CA ASN A 136 -21.98 19.67 -1.31
C ASN A 136 -20.77 19.27 -2.16
N LYS A 137 -20.03 20.26 -2.66
CA LYS A 137 -18.81 19.99 -3.43
C LYS A 137 -17.70 19.42 -2.54
N CYS A 138 -17.07 18.34 -3.00
CA CYS A 138 -15.95 17.69 -2.33
C CYS A 138 -14.61 18.08 -2.99
N LEU A 139 -13.54 18.12 -2.18
CA LEU A 139 -12.18 18.13 -2.69
C LEU A 139 -11.90 16.81 -3.41
N PHE A 140 -11.24 16.93 -4.56
CA PHE A 140 -10.78 15.80 -5.34
C PHE A 140 -9.41 16.08 -5.92
N GLN A 141 -8.74 15.02 -6.36
CA GLN A 141 -7.46 15.09 -7.04
C GLN A 141 -7.43 14.03 -8.14
N LYS A 142 -7.13 14.44 -9.38
CA LYS A 142 -6.90 13.50 -10.49
C LYS A 142 -5.45 13.04 -10.44
N ILE A 143 -5.23 11.75 -10.62
CA ILE A 143 -3.90 11.14 -10.63
C ILE A 143 -3.79 10.15 -11.79
N GLU A 144 -2.55 9.88 -12.17
CA GLU A 144 -2.19 8.78 -13.06
C GLU A 144 -1.44 7.73 -12.23
N GLU A 145 -1.99 6.52 -12.17
CA GLU A 145 -1.29 5.38 -11.60
C GLU A 145 -0.70 4.56 -12.75
N LYS A 146 0.63 4.44 -12.76
CA LYS A 146 1.33 3.55 -13.69
C LYS A 146 1.58 2.23 -12.99
N ASP A 147 0.98 1.17 -13.53
CA ASP A 147 1.32 -0.18 -13.13
C ASP A 147 2.60 -0.60 -13.87
N PHE A 148 3.70 -0.72 -13.13
CA PHE A 148 5.00 -1.07 -13.70
C PHE A 148 5.04 -2.49 -14.29
N ALA A 149 4.21 -3.42 -13.78
CA ALA A 149 4.21 -4.80 -14.24
C ALA A 149 3.42 -4.95 -15.55
N SER A 150 2.27 -4.28 -15.67
CA SER A 150 1.41 -4.36 -16.86
C SER A 150 1.69 -3.26 -17.90
N LYS A 151 2.43 -2.20 -17.53
CA LYS A 151 2.59 -0.95 -18.29
C LYS A 151 1.26 -0.25 -18.62
N GLU A 152 0.17 -0.63 -17.96
CA GLU A 152 -1.11 0.06 -18.09
C GLU A 152 -1.10 1.34 -17.26
N GLU A 153 -1.60 2.42 -17.87
CA GLU A 153 -1.83 3.68 -17.18
C GLU A 153 -3.30 3.75 -16.79
N LYS A 154 -3.57 3.82 -15.48
CA LYS A 154 -4.91 3.94 -14.93
C LYS A 154 -5.11 5.35 -14.39
N SER A 155 -6.08 6.03 -14.97
CA SER A 155 -6.49 7.35 -14.50
C SER A 155 -7.47 7.20 -13.34
N LEU A 156 -7.15 7.84 -12.22
CA LEU A 156 -7.96 7.76 -11.00
C LEU A 156 -8.32 9.15 -10.48
N LEU A 157 -9.47 9.21 -9.82
CA LEU A 157 -9.97 10.35 -9.08
C LEU A 157 -9.90 10.01 -7.59
N LEU A 158 -9.01 10.68 -6.87
CA LEU A 158 -8.97 10.64 -5.41
C LEU A 158 -10.06 11.54 -4.84
N CYS A 159 -10.87 11.01 -3.95
CA CYS A 159 -11.93 11.73 -3.27
C CYS A 159 -11.88 11.44 -1.77
N LYS A 160 -12.16 12.44 -0.93
CA LYS A 160 -12.33 12.23 0.51
C LYS A 160 -13.75 11.74 0.79
N ALA A 161 -13.87 10.64 1.51
CA ALA A 161 -15.15 10.04 1.90
C ALA A 161 -15.23 9.90 3.42
N LYS A 162 -16.34 10.37 4.00
CA LYS A 162 -16.69 10.12 5.40
C LYS A 162 -17.57 8.89 5.46
N LEU A 163 -17.14 7.87 6.20
CA LEU A 163 -17.75 6.56 6.17
C LEU A 163 -18.19 6.14 7.57
N PRO A 164 -19.48 5.84 7.79
CA PRO A 164 -19.94 5.25 9.04
C PRO A 164 -19.42 3.81 9.19
N SER A 165 -19.42 3.31 10.43
CA SER A 165 -19.10 1.91 10.74
C SER A 165 -20.04 0.96 10.00
N PHE A 166 -19.51 -0.06 9.31
CA PHE A 166 -20.29 -1.03 8.52
C PHE A 166 -21.34 -0.40 7.57
N GLY A 167 -21.11 0.84 7.14
CA GLY A 167 -22.05 1.56 6.30
C GLY A 167 -21.37 2.09 5.04
N TYR A 168 -22.07 2.99 4.37
CA TYR A 168 -21.62 3.57 3.12
C TYR A 168 -21.88 5.07 3.07
N THR A 169 -21.25 5.73 2.12
CA THR A 169 -21.64 7.04 1.61
C THR A 169 -21.72 6.99 0.09
N THR A 170 -22.41 7.95 -0.52
CA THR A 170 -22.52 8.06 -1.97
C THR A 170 -21.82 9.34 -2.42
N LEU A 171 -20.87 9.18 -3.33
CA LEU A 171 -20.26 10.30 -4.04
C LEU A 171 -20.91 10.41 -5.42
N PHE A 172 -21.12 11.63 -5.89
CA PHE A 172 -21.68 11.91 -7.21
C PHE A 172 -20.64 12.59 -8.08
N ILE A 173 -20.33 11.95 -9.21
CA ILE A 173 -19.26 12.37 -10.12
C ILE A 173 -19.89 12.96 -11.37
N GLU A 174 -19.85 14.28 -11.50
CA GLU A 174 -20.36 15.02 -12.65
C GLU A 174 -19.20 15.33 -13.61
N GLU A 175 -19.26 14.79 -14.83
CA GLU A 175 -18.29 15.09 -15.88
C GLU A 175 -18.65 16.38 -16.61
N ARG A 176 -17.66 17.25 -16.82
CA ARG A 176 -17.79 18.52 -17.53
C ARG A 176 -16.93 18.53 -18.77
N ASN A 177 -17.53 18.95 -19.88
CA ASN A 177 -16.89 19.14 -21.19
C ASN A 177 -16.29 20.54 -21.36
N GLU A 178 -16.03 21.28 -20.27
CA GLU A 178 -15.47 22.62 -20.38
C GLU A 178 -13.96 22.59 -20.64
N ALA A 179 -13.50 23.50 -21.50
CA ALA A 179 -12.10 23.68 -21.80
C ALA A 179 -11.37 24.30 -20.60
N LYS A 180 -10.54 23.50 -19.91
CA LYS A 180 -9.55 23.88 -18.88
C LYS A 180 -10.07 24.85 -17.81
N PRO A 181 -10.26 24.43 -16.56
CA PRO A 181 -10.38 25.38 -15.46
C PRO A 181 -9.02 26.10 -15.35
N LYS A 182 -9.04 27.40 -15.03
CA LYS A 182 -7.83 28.08 -14.55
C LYS A 182 -7.35 27.31 -13.30
N ILE A 183 -6.28 26.55 -13.43
CA ILE A 183 -5.50 26.03 -12.31
C ILE A 183 -5.15 27.25 -11.46
N GLY A 184 -5.70 27.39 -10.25
CA GLY A 184 -5.38 28.58 -9.46
C GLY A 184 -5.98 28.73 -8.08
N GLU A 185 -7.31 28.62 -7.89
CA GLU A 185 -7.89 29.27 -6.69
C GLU A 185 -8.78 28.42 -5.76
N GLN A 186 -9.27 27.23 -6.14
CA GLN A 186 -10.21 26.47 -5.29
C GLN A 186 -9.67 25.20 -4.63
N ASN A 187 -8.41 24.80 -4.89
CA ASN A 187 -7.85 23.52 -4.43
C ASN A 187 -6.46 23.67 -3.79
N LYS A 188 -6.22 24.69 -2.95
CA LYS A 188 -5.03 24.70 -2.09
C LYS A 188 -5.34 23.91 -0.82
N GLY A 189 -5.09 22.60 -0.85
CA GLY A 189 -5.10 21.77 0.35
C GLY A 189 -4.03 22.22 1.35
N LEU A 190 -4.06 21.66 2.55
CA LEU A 190 -3.03 21.91 3.57
C LEU A 190 -1.70 21.19 3.27
N LEU A 191 -1.71 20.30 2.29
CA LEU A 191 -0.56 19.55 1.84
C LEU A 191 0.37 20.44 1.01
N LYS A 192 1.64 20.52 1.42
CA LYS A 192 2.71 21.15 0.64
C LYS A 192 3.67 20.07 0.16
N VAL A 193 3.98 20.11 -1.13
CA VAL A 193 4.92 19.20 -1.76
C VAL A 193 6.08 20.03 -2.29
N GLY A 194 7.25 19.85 -1.70
CA GLY A 194 8.50 20.40 -2.20
C GLY A 194 9.28 19.33 -2.97
N LYS A 195 10.35 19.74 -3.66
CA LYS A 195 11.22 18.82 -4.40
C LYS A 195 11.78 17.68 -3.53
N TYR A 196 12.04 17.96 -2.25
CA TYR A 196 12.60 17.02 -1.28
C TYR A 196 11.87 17.07 0.07
N SER A 197 10.62 17.55 0.09
CA SER A 197 9.87 17.68 1.33
C SER A 197 8.38 17.44 1.13
N LEU A 198 7.73 16.87 2.15
CA LEU A 198 6.29 16.68 2.23
C LEU A 198 5.81 17.23 3.57
N GLU A 199 4.78 18.07 3.56
CA GLU A 199 4.26 18.69 4.78
C GLU A 199 2.73 18.67 4.78
N ASN A 200 2.12 18.14 5.84
CA ASN A 200 0.69 18.27 6.13
C ASN A 200 0.48 18.85 7.54
N GLU A 201 -0.74 18.80 8.07
CA GLU A 201 -1.05 19.31 9.41
C GLU A 201 -0.40 18.50 10.55
N PHE A 202 0.07 17.28 10.29
CA PHE A 202 0.64 16.38 11.28
C PHE A 202 2.16 16.28 11.23
N PHE A 203 2.71 16.22 10.02
CA PHE A 203 4.12 15.92 9.78
C PHE A 203 4.76 16.93 8.83
N GLU A 204 6.04 17.17 9.05
CA GLU A 204 6.96 17.75 8.07
C GLU A 204 8.09 16.75 7.84
N VAL A 205 8.24 16.31 6.59
CA VAL A 205 9.17 15.25 6.17
C VAL A 205 10.17 15.83 5.20
N HIS A 206 11.46 15.60 5.44
CA HIS A 206 12.55 16.04 4.56
C HIS A 206 13.39 14.88 4.07
N ILE A 207 13.76 14.91 2.80
CA ILE A 207 14.51 13.86 2.10
C ILE A 207 15.91 14.38 1.78
N ASN A 208 16.94 13.56 2.04
CA ASN A 208 18.30 13.85 1.61
C ASN A 208 18.40 13.74 0.08
N PRO A 209 18.82 14.80 -0.65
CA PRO A 209 18.91 14.75 -2.11
C PRO A 209 20.03 13.84 -2.64
N THR A 210 20.99 13.46 -1.80
CA THR A 210 22.11 12.57 -2.15
C THR A 210 21.79 11.10 -1.85
N SER A 211 21.24 10.81 -0.67
CA SER A 211 20.96 9.43 -0.26
C SER A 211 19.53 8.97 -0.54
N GLY A 212 18.59 9.91 -0.73
CA GLY A 212 17.16 9.63 -0.82
C GLY A 212 16.51 9.22 0.51
N ASN A 213 17.29 9.14 1.60
CA ASN A 213 16.80 8.78 2.92
C ASN A 213 16.06 9.95 3.57
N LEU A 214 15.29 9.68 4.62
CA LEU A 214 14.62 10.74 5.37
C LEU A 214 15.57 11.36 6.39
N VAL A 215 15.85 12.66 6.29
CA VAL A 215 16.68 13.38 7.27
C VAL A 215 15.87 13.90 8.46
N SER A 216 14.55 14.06 8.28
CA SER A 216 13.64 14.54 9.31
C SER A 216 12.23 14.00 9.09
N ILE A 217 11.58 13.62 10.20
CA ILE A 217 10.13 13.45 10.31
C ILE A 217 9.71 14.20 11.57
N TYR A 218 9.34 15.47 11.41
CA TYR A 218 8.89 16.30 12.52
C TYR A 218 7.39 16.09 12.77
N ASP A 219 7.02 15.61 13.97
CA ASP A 219 5.62 15.49 14.39
C ASP A 219 5.16 16.80 15.03
N LYS A 220 4.32 17.56 14.32
CA LYS A 220 3.82 18.88 14.73
C LYS A 220 2.89 18.81 15.93
N ARG A 221 2.22 17.69 16.16
CA ARG A 221 1.31 17.52 17.32
C ARG A 221 2.08 17.31 18.62
N LYS A 222 3.27 16.74 18.51
CA LYS A 222 4.16 16.44 19.64
C LYS A 222 5.37 17.38 19.70
N GLU A 223 5.44 18.31 18.75
CA GLU A 223 6.50 19.32 18.61
C GLU A 223 7.90 18.71 18.70
N ARG A 224 8.12 17.57 18.04
CA ARG A 224 9.37 16.82 18.15
C ARG A 224 9.78 16.12 16.87
N GLU A 225 11.10 16.01 16.71
CA GLU A 225 11.71 15.13 15.73
C GLU A 225 11.51 13.65 16.12
N VAL A 226 11.02 12.84 15.17
CA VAL A 226 10.81 11.40 15.35
C VAL A 226 12.12 10.64 15.14
N LEU A 227 12.98 11.10 14.24
CA LEU A 227 14.20 10.39 13.86
C LEU A 227 15.41 10.75 14.75
N ALA A 228 16.25 9.75 15.04
CA ALA A 228 17.53 9.93 15.73
C ALA A 228 18.68 10.23 14.74
N SER A 229 18.58 9.71 13.52
CA SER A 229 19.50 9.90 12.39
C SER A 229 18.69 9.71 11.09
N GLU A 230 19.32 9.60 9.92
CA GLU A 230 18.58 9.30 8.69
C GLU A 230 17.71 8.03 8.86
N GLY A 231 16.44 8.12 8.45
CA GLY A 231 15.45 7.05 8.48
C GLY A 231 15.09 6.57 7.07
N ASN A 232 14.24 5.55 6.99
CA ASN A 232 13.90 4.88 5.74
C ASN A 232 15.14 4.38 4.99
N GLN A 233 16.13 3.89 5.75
CA GLN A 233 17.39 3.40 5.20
C GLN A 233 17.18 1.99 4.68
N LEU A 234 17.33 1.78 3.37
CA LEU A 234 17.38 0.44 2.80
C LEU A 234 18.77 -0.16 3.06
N GLN A 235 18.78 -1.26 3.78
CA GLN A 235 19.96 -2.00 4.21
C GLN A 235 19.92 -3.40 3.58
N ILE A 236 21.00 -3.79 2.92
CA ILE A 236 21.19 -5.15 2.43
C ILE A 236 22.18 -5.83 3.37
N LEU A 237 21.78 -6.96 3.92
CA LEU A 237 22.56 -7.74 4.87
C LEU A 237 22.92 -9.08 4.24
N GLU A 238 24.19 -9.48 4.29
CA GLU A 238 24.59 -10.81 3.82
C GLU A 238 24.26 -11.90 4.84
N GLU A 239 23.81 -13.04 4.33
CA GLU A 239 23.49 -14.23 5.11
C GLU A 239 24.41 -15.41 4.77
N ASP A 240 24.83 -16.15 5.79
CA ASP A 240 25.58 -17.40 5.65
C ASP A 240 24.64 -18.58 5.34
N LYS A 241 24.66 -19.01 4.07
CA LYS A 241 23.91 -20.17 3.54
C LYS A 241 24.09 -21.45 4.32
N SER A 242 25.25 -21.66 4.95
CA SER A 242 25.58 -22.93 5.58
C SER A 242 24.78 -23.18 6.87
N ARG A 243 23.99 -22.21 7.32
CA ARG A 243 23.33 -22.21 8.64
C ARG A 243 21.81 -22.36 8.59
N ASN A 244 21.30 -23.22 7.70
CA ASN A 244 19.87 -23.54 7.62
C ASN A 244 19.02 -22.26 7.45
N ASP A 245 19.26 -21.58 6.33
CA ASP A 245 18.71 -20.26 5.96
C ASP A 245 17.18 -20.19 5.95
N ALA A 246 16.50 -21.32 5.78
CA ALA A 246 15.04 -21.40 5.91
C ALA A 246 14.52 -21.08 7.32
N TRP A 247 15.31 -21.32 8.36
CA TRP A 247 14.92 -21.15 9.77
C TRP A 247 15.68 -20.03 10.49
N ASN A 248 16.90 -19.73 10.07
CA ASN A 248 17.78 -18.79 10.79
C ASN A 248 18.26 -17.67 9.88
N ILE A 249 18.22 -16.45 10.41
CA ILE A 249 18.95 -15.32 9.82
C ILE A 249 20.38 -15.38 10.35
N ALA A 250 21.32 -15.77 9.48
CA ALA A 250 22.71 -15.94 9.81
C ALA A 250 23.54 -14.77 9.28
N TYR A 251 23.42 -13.61 9.91
CA TYR A 251 24.12 -12.40 9.50
C TYR A 251 25.64 -12.55 9.58
N THR A 252 26.35 -12.30 8.47
CA THR A 252 27.81 -12.46 8.39
C THR A 252 28.59 -11.28 8.98
N GLY A 253 27.93 -10.16 9.24
CA GLY A 253 28.57 -8.88 9.56
C GLY A 253 28.81 -7.98 8.35
N ARG A 254 28.59 -8.45 7.12
CA ARG A 254 28.66 -7.62 5.90
C ARG A 254 27.32 -7.00 5.59
N GLU A 255 27.30 -5.67 5.47
CA GLU A 255 26.13 -4.89 5.12
C GLU A 255 26.44 -3.80 4.09
N TRP A 256 25.42 -3.45 3.32
CA TRP A 256 25.44 -2.34 2.38
C TRP A 256 24.27 -1.41 2.65
N PHE A 257 24.55 -0.11 2.69
CA PHE A 257 23.54 0.93 2.77
C PHE A 257 23.26 1.42 1.36
N LEU A 258 21.98 1.51 0.96
CA LEU A 258 21.60 2.12 -0.30
C LEU A 258 21.48 3.64 -0.10
N ASP A 259 22.63 4.29 0.09
CA ASP A 259 22.77 5.70 0.43
C ASP A 259 23.19 6.59 -0.76
N LYS A 260 23.03 6.06 -1.97
CA LYS A 260 23.18 6.80 -3.22
C LYS A 260 21.90 6.70 -4.03
N VAL A 261 21.28 7.84 -4.26
CA VAL A 261 20.07 7.93 -5.06
C VAL A 261 20.40 8.02 -6.54
N GLU A 262 19.57 7.38 -7.38
CA GLU A 262 19.64 7.54 -8.83
C GLU A 262 18.76 8.70 -9.29
N ASN A 263 17.55 8.80 -8.73
CA ASN A 263 16.61 9.87 -9.02
C ASN A 263 15.67 10.12 -7.82
N ILE A 264 15.19 11.36 -7.73
CA ILE A 264 14.10 11.75 -6.82
C ILE A 264 13.15 12.64 -7.61
N GLU A 265 11.88 12.30 -7.63
CA GLU A 265 10.87 13.01 -8.41
C GLU A 265 9.59 13.17 -7.60
N VAL A 266 9.01 14.37 -7.67
CA VAL A 266 7.63 14.59 -7.25
C VAL A 266 6.74 14.05 -8.36
N ILE A 267 6.14 12.88 -8.14
CA ILE A 267 5.28 12.23 -9.14
C ILE A 267 3.80 12.59 -8.94
N GLU A 268 3.46 13.16 -7.79
CA GLU A 268 2.11 13.59 -7.48
C GLU A 268 2.12 14.81 -6.56
N GLU A 269 1.43 15.87 -6.99
CA GLU A 269 1.18 17.07 -6.21
C GLU A 269 -0.31 17.41 -6.31
N GLY A 270 -1.01 17.42 -5.17
CA GLY A 270 -2.39 17.85 -5.14
C GLY A 270 -2.94 18.02 -3.73
N PRO A 271 -4.22 18.41 -3.61
CA PRO A 271 -4.81 18.82 -2.34
C PRO A 271 -5.05 17.67 -1.35
N LEU A 272 -5.08 16.42 -1.82
CA LEU A 272 -5.41 15.24 -1.01
C LEU A 272 -4.21 14.35 -0.74
N ARG A 273 -3.28 14.24 -1.69
CA ARG A 273 -2.14 13.33 -1.62
C ARG A 273 -0.96 13.88 -2.40
N GLY A 274 0.23 13.64 -1.85
CA GLY A 274 1.49 14.07 -2.40
C GLY A 274 2.46 12.91 -2.32
N VAL A 275 3.21 12.70 -3.40
CA VAL A 275 4.08 11.54 -3.54
C VAL A 275 5.42 11.95 -4.09
N ILE A 276 6.48 11.60 -3.34
CA ILE A 276 7.85 11.68 -3.82
C ILE A 276 8.35 10.25 -4.06
N ARG A 277 8.79 9.99 -5.29
CA ARG A 277 9.38 8.72 -5.68
C ARG A 277 10.90 8.81 -5.63
N VAL A 278 11.50 7.76 -5.08
CA VAL A 278 12.95 7.63 -4.92
C VAL A 278 13.41 6.35 -5.60
N TRP A 279 14.39 6.47 -6.49
CA TRP A 279 15.01 5.35 -7.20
C TRP A 279 16.41 5.09 -6.66
N ARG A 280 16.71 3.82 -6.42
CA ARG A 280 18.02 3.34 -5.99
C ARG A 280 18.34 2.04 -6.69
N SER A 281 19.63 1.71 -6.68
CA SER A 281 20.09 0.43 -7.18
C SER A 281 21.18 -0.17 -6.32
N PHE A 282 21.38 -1.46 -6.48
CA PHE A 282 22.45 -2.23 -5.89
C PHE A 282 23.18 -3.00 -6.98
N LEU A 283 24.52 -2.94 -6.97
CA LEU A 283 25.35 -3.52 -8.04
C LEU A 283 25.77 -4.98 -7.78
N GLY A 284 25.49 -5.53 -6.61
CA GLY A 284 25.84 -6.90 -6.24
C GLY A 284 27.33 -7.10 -5.94
N ASP A 285 27.68 -8.26 -5.38
CA ASP A 285 29.08 -8.68 -5.15
C ASP A 285 29.76 -9.21 -6.42
N THR A 286 28.97 -9.71 -7.38
CA THR A 286 29.40 -10.54 -8.52
C THR A 286 30.13 -9.80 -9.62
N LYS A 287 30.26 -8.48 -9.55
CA LYS A 287 31.02 -7.69 -10.52
C LYS A 287 32.53 -7.69 -10.31
N LEU A 288 33.03 -8.34 -9.26
CA LEU A 288 34.47 -8.49 -9.07
C LEU A 288 35.08 -9.70 -9.81
N ASN A 289 34.32 -10.75 -10.19
CA ASN A 289 34.93 -12.00 -10.70
C ASN A 289 34.09 -12.91 -11.64
N VAL A 290 33.02 -12.44 -12.32
CA VAL A 290 32.23 -13.32 -13.22
C VAL A 290 32.08 -12.74 -14.63
N PHE A 291 32.49 -13.51 -15.64
CA PHE A 291 32.28 -13.26 -17.08
C PHE A 291 31.17 -14.20 -17.58
N TRP A 292 29.89 -13.80 -17.54
CA TRP A 292 28.83 -14.40 -18.36
C TRP A 292 27.71 -13.40 -18.66
N ASP A 293 26.96 -13.69 -19.73
CA ASP A 293 25.97 -12.83 -20.38
C ASP A 293 24.77 -12.49 -19.48
N ALA A 294 24.80 -11.27 -18.93
CA ALA A 294 23.80 -10.51 -18.15
C ALA A 294 23.85 -10.65 -16.60
N PRO A 295 23.78 -9.52 -15.84
CA PRO A 295 23.77 -8.11 -16.27
C PRO A 295 25.18 -7.60 -16.60
N ALA A 296 25.29 -6.67 -17.54
CA ALA A 296 26.57 -6.07 -17.94
C ALA A 296 27.35 -5.53 -16.73
N ARG A 297 28.68 -5.43 -16.86
CA ARG A 297 29.61 -4.87 -15.84
C ARG A 297 29.14 -3.53 -15.25
N ASP A 298 28.29 -2.78 -15.95
CA ASP A 298 27.72 -1.49 -15.53
C ASP A 298 26.22 -1.50 -15.15
N TYR A 299 25.52 -2.65 -15.20
CA TYR A 299 24.09 -2.74 -14.90
C TYR A 299 23.83 -3.19 -13.45
N PRO A 300 22.95 -2.53 -12.67
CA PRO A 300 22.66 -2.96 -11.30
C PRO A 300 22.09 -4.39 -11.26
N SER A 301 22.45 -5.15 -10.23
CA SER A 301 21.87 -6.47 -10.02
C SER A 301 20.44 -6.33 -9.50
N SER A 302 20.19 -5.41 -8.56
CA SER A 302 18.85 -5.17 -8.01
C SER A 302 18.47 -3.70 -8.07
N SER A 303 17.17 -3.41 -8.26
CA SER A 303 16.64 -2.05 -8.31
C SER A 303 15.48 -1.84 -7.32
N PHE A 304 15.36 -0.62 -6.82
CA PHE A 304 14.42 -0.24 -5.78
C PHE A 304 13.73 1.05 -6.17
N VAL A 305 12.40 1.00 -6.24
CA VAL A 305 11.55 2.17 -6.47
C VAL A 305 10.65 2.32 -5.26
N GLN A 306 10.74 3.46 -4.58
CA GLN A 306 9.97 3.70 -3.37
C GLN A 306 9.18 4.99 -3.45
N ASP A 307 7.88 4.90 -3.24
CA ASP A 307 6.97 6.03 -3.10
C ASP A 307 6.82 6.39 -1.63
N ILE A 308 7.14 7.63 -1.29
CA ILE A 308 6.92 8.24 0.02
C ILE A 308 5.66 9.10 -0.10
N ILE A 309 4.61 8.72 0.60
CA ILE A 309 3.27 9.24 0.40
C ILE A 309 2.80 9.96 1.66
N LEU A 310 2.35 11.20 1.50
CA LEU A 310 1.67 11.96 2.54
C LEU A 310 0.28 12.36 2.07
N TYR A 311 -0.66 12.36 3.00
CA TYR A 311 -2.08 12.62 2.73
C TYR A 311 -2.57 13.83 3.53
N GLU A 312 -3.54 14.55 3.00
CA GLU A 312 -4.34 15.48 3.79
C GLU A 312 -5.24 14.70 4.78
N GLY A 313 -5.42 15.22 5.99
CA GLY A 313 -6.38 14.66 6.95
C GLY A 313 -5.93 13.38 7.64
N LEU A 314 -4.77 12.82 7.29
CA LEU A 314 -4.29 11.55 7.84
C LEU A 314 -2.92 11.68 8.54
N PRO A 315 -2.81 11.33 9.83
CA PRO A 315 -1.54 11.29 10.54
C PRO A 315 -0.78 10.00 10.22
N ARG A 316 -0.52 9.76 8.93
CA ARG A 316 0.17 8.58 8.41
C ARG A 316 1.09 8.96 7.23
N ILE A 317 2.27 8.36 7.21
CA ILE A 317 3.20 8.39 6.08
C ILE A 317 3.25 6.97 5.54
N ASP A 318 2.91 6.77 4.27
CA ASP A 318 2.98 5.46 3.64
C ASP A 318 4.25 5.35 2.80
N PHE A 319 4.86 4.16 2.81
CA PHE A 319 6.00 3.80 1.99
C PHE A 319 5.61 2.60 1.12
N VAL A 320 5.54 2.80 -0.19
CA VAL A 320 5.30 1.70 -1.15
C VAL A 320 6.61 1.40 -1.83
N THR A 321 7.18 0.23 -1.57
CA THR A 321 8.49 -0.17 -2.10
C THR A 321 8.31 -1.31 -3.10
N GLN A 322 8.75 -1.07 -4.33
CA GLN A 322 8.88 -2.08 -5.38
C GLN A 322 10.35 -2.47 -5.48
N VAL A 323 10.60 -3.76 -5.58
CA VAL A 323 11.95 -4.32 -5.60
C VAL A 323 12.05 -5.30 -6.76
N ASP A 324 12.95 -5.04 -7.69
CA ASP A 324 13.43 -6.05 -8.63
C ASP A 324 14.70 -6.66 -8.05
N TRP A 325 14.60 -7.91 -7.61
CA TRP A 325 15.57 -8.55 -6.72
C TRP A 325 16.30 -9.69 -7.43
N TRP A 326 17.62 -9.56 -7.57
CA TRP A 326 18.49 -10.56 -8.17
C TRP A 326 19.62 -11.02 -7.24
N GLU A 327 19.49 -10.75 -5.93
CA GLU A 327 20.49 -11.20 -4.97
C GLU A 327 20.20 -12.59 -4.42
N ASP A 328 21.27 -13.32 -4.15
CA ASP A 328 21.24 -14.57 -3.41
C ASP A 328 21.90 -14.35 -2.04
N ASN A 329 21.29 -14.93 -0.99
CA ASN A 329 21.74 -14.91 0.42
C ASN A 329 21.97 -13.51 0.95
N LYS A 330 21.04 -12.65 0.58
CA LYS A 330 20.95 -11.31 1.10
C LYS A 330 19.56 -11.08 1.62
N LEU A 331 19.48 -10.28 2.67
CA LEU A 331 18.24 -9.83 3.28
C LEU A 331 18.12 -8.34 3.09
N LEU A 332 17.00 -7.91 2.52
CA LEU A 332 16.62 -6.50 2.53
C LEU A 332 15.91 -6.16 3.83
N LYS A 333 16.34 -5.05 4.45
CA LYS A 333 15.72 -4.46 5.63
C LYS A 333 15.56 -2.96 5.41
N VAL A 334 14.47 -2.40 5.92
CA VAL A 334 14.32 -0.94 6.07
C VAL A 334 14.53 -0.55 7.53
N ALA A 335 15.36 0.45 7.78
CA ALA A 335 15.64 0.94 9.13
C ALA A 335 15.14 2.37 9.35
N PHE A 336 14.50 2.56 10.51
CA PHE A 336 14.09 3.86 11.04
C PHE A 336 14.67 4.04 12.44
N PRO A 337 15.86 4.64 12.57
CA PRO A 337 16.41 5.00 13.87
C PRO A 337 15.53 6.07 14.52
N VAL A 338 14.78 5.70 15.56
CA VAL A 338 13.83 6.61 16.23
C VAL A 338 14.45 7.27 17.46
N ARG A 339 14.11 8.54 17.68
CA ARG A 339 14.44 9.29 18.90
C ARG A 339 13.48 8.92 20.04
N ALA A 340 13.52 7.65 20.42
CA ALA A 340 12.75 7.12 21.53
C ALA A 340 13.69 6.36 22.48
N LYS A 341 13.40 6.45 23.78
CA LYS A 341 14.06 5.65 24.81
C LYS A 341 12.96 4.92 25.59
N GLY A 342 13.08 3.61 25.71
CA GLY A 342 12.15 2.78 26.45
C GLY A 342 12.82 1.47 26.82
N LYS A 343 12.43 0.89 27.97
CA LYS A 343 12.86 -0.45 28.36
C LYS A 343 12.14 -1.55 27.57
N TYR A 344 10.95 -1.23 27.06
CA TYR A 344 10.08 -2.16 26.36
C TYR A 344 9.62 -1.58 25.03
N ALA A 345 9.31 -2.47 24.10
CA ALA A 345 8.60 -2.17 22.86
C ALA A 345 7.30 -2.99 22.78
N THR A 346 6.24 -2.39 22.25
CA THR A 346 4.95 -3.06 22.05
C THR A 346 4.89 -3.64 20.65
N TYR A 347 4.51 -4.92 20.54
CA TYR A 347 4.33 -5.63 19.28
C TYR A 347 2.90 -6.17 19.19
N GLU A 348 2.30 -6.08 18.01
CA GLU A 348 1.00 -6.70 17.73
C GLU A 348 1.12 -8.23 17.73
N ILE A 349 0.11 -8.91 18.28
CA ILE A 349 -0.06 -10.36 18.27
C ILE A 349 -1.54 -10.69 17.94
N PRO A 350 -1.89 -11.95 17.63
CA PRO A 350 -3.29 -12.32 17.47
C PRO A 350 -4.11 -11.88 18.69
N PHE A 351 -5.16 -11.09 18.43
CA PHE A 351 -6.10 -10.59 19.43
C PHE A 351 -5.51 -9.70 20.54
N GLY A 352 -4.32 -9.09 20.33
CA GLY A 352 -3.76 -8.20 21.34
C GLY A 352 -2.40 -7.60 21.00
N SER A 353 -1.68 -7.22 22.05
CA SER A 353 -0.29 -6.77 21.94
C SER A 353 0.54 -7.32 23.09
N ILE A 354 1.85 -7.46 22.86
CA ILE A 354 2.82 -7.90 23.86
C ILE A 354 3.88 -6.82 24.07
N LEU A 355 4.29 -6.60 25.31
CA LEU A 355 5.47 -5.82 25.67
C LEU A 355 6.68 -6.74 25.71
N ARG A 356 7.76 -6.38 25.02
CA ARG A 356 9.04 -7.09 25.05
C ARG A 356 10.18 -6.17 25.45
#